data_AF-A0A2D6N4Y8-F1
#
_entry.id   AF-A0A2D6N4Y8-F1
#
_cell.length_a   1.000
_cell.length_b   1.000
_cell.length_c   1.000
_cell.angle_alpha   90.00
_cell.angle_beta   90.00
_cell.angle_gamma   90.00
#
_symmetry.space_group_name_H-M   'P 1'
#
loop_
_entity.id
_entity.type
_entity.pdbx_description
1 polymer ?
#
loop_
_entity_poly.entity_id
_entity_poly.type
_entity_poly.pdbx_seq_one_letter_code
_entity_poly.pdbx_strand_id
1 'polypeptide(L)'
;MGGALPRRGVTVWLTGLPAAGKSTIATCLQIELARRGYGVEVLDGDVVRRHLSKGLGFSREDRDENIRRIAFVCQLITRQRGVVIAAAISPYRVTRAEARNSIGNFVEVYVRCPLEEAIRRDPKGLYARALRGEIKDFTGISDPYEAPEHPEVVVDTDRQTVAESTAIVMATLERLGYLAPVTAASLSAAAAPDVGGGVQATSVLGDRRDDATQATLGLGAPHGGSLVNRLMANDAAGDWHEQVAELPQVRIDDFARSDLELLGNGGFSPLTGFMGSADYRQVIADMRLANGTVWPMPIVLGVADDVAAGLQEGKNVALVDHMAQSVGILELAEKYRPDLTVEAQEVYRTTDADHPGVGAVHKRGPTLLAGSVKVMRRQVPPGLERYWLSPVETRRIFQERGWRTVVGFQTRNPVHRAHEYIQKAALETVDGLLLHPLVGETKADDLPAEIRLRCYEVLLEQYFPSSQVLLSALPAAMRYAGPREAIFHALVRKNFGCTHFIVGRDHAGVGNYYGTYDAQRIFDGLTEADLGIRPMFFDHAFYCRRCAGMASRKTCGHDSSNHVILSGTQVRMMLERGEELPPEFTRPEVAEVLTAYAREVH
;
A
#
# COMPACT_ATOMS: atom_id res chain seq x y z
N MET A 1 26.30 33.45 -22.38
CA MET A 1 25.72 33.58 -21.02
C MET A 1 24.22 33.79 -21.16
N GLY A 2 23.43 32.70 -21.10
CA GLY A 2 21.98 32.79 -20.93
C GLY A 2 21.66 32.32 -19.53
N GLY A 3 21.76 33.22 -18.54
CA GLY A 3 21.46 32.88 -17.15
C GLY A 3 19.96 32.58 -17.02
N ALA A 4 19.61 31.40 -16.51
CA ALA A 4 18.24 31.08 -16.14
C ALA A 4 17.72 32.18 -15.20
N LEU A 5 16.55 32.75 -15.51
CA LEU A 5 15.89 33.74 -14.66
C LEU A 5 15.81 33.21 -13.21
N PRO A 6 16.14 34.04 -12.20
CA PRO A 6 16.12 33.59 -10.81
C PRO A 6 14.71 33.14 -10.41
N ARG A 7 14.57 31.89 -9.98
CA ARG A 7 13.28 31.31 -9.54
C ARG A 7 12.69 32.15 -8.40
N ARG A 8 11.41 32.54 -8.53
CA ARG A 8 10.64 33.26 -7.51
C ARG A 8 9.85 32.24 -6.68
N GLY A 9 9.90 32.36 -5.36
CA GLY A 9 9.02 31.59 -4.49
C GLY A 9 7.58 32.07 -4.61
N VAL A 10 6.62 31.19 -4.35
CA VAL A 10 5.19 31.53 -4.43
C VAL A 10 4.39 30.69 -3.44
N THR A 11 3.39 31.32 -2.83
CA THR A 11 2.32 30.62 -2.11
C THR A 11 1.10 30.47 -3.01
N VAL A 12 0.69 29.22 -3.23
CA VAL A 12 -0.58 28.86 -3.84
C VAL A 12 -1.60 28.64 -2.72
N TRP A 13 -2.52 29.58 -2.56
CA TRP A 13 -3.48 29.58 -1.47
C TRP A 13 -4.85 29.09 -1.92
N LEU A 14 -5.16 27.83 -1.63
CA LEU A 14 -6.46 27.23 -1.94
C LEU A 14 -7.46 27.59 -0.84
N THR A 15 -8.53 28.30 -1.22
CA THR A 15 -9.64 28.68 -0.33
C THR A 15 -10.97 28.21 -0.89
N GLY A 16 -11.92 27.86 -0.02
CA GLY A 16 -13.22 27.32 -0.43
C GLY A 16 -13.97 26.68 0.73
N LEU A 17 -15.25 26.37 0.52
CA LEU A 17 -16.08 25.66 1.50
C LEU A 17 -15.43 24.34 1.95
N PRO A 18 -15.70 23.86 3.18
CA PRO A 18 -15.44 22.46 3.54
C PRO A 18 -15.94 21.51 2.42
N ALA A 19 -15.26 20.39 2.19
CA ALA A 19 -15.58 19.44 1.11
C ALA A 19 -15.53 19.97 -0.35
N ALA A 20 -15.10 21.22 -0.59
CA ALA A 20 -14.98 21.77 -1.95
C ALA A 20 -13.85 21.16 -2.82
N GLY A 21 -13.01 20.26 -2.29
CA GLY A 21 -11.95 19.59 -3.08
C GLY A 21 -10.54 20.20 -2.96
N LYS A 22 -10.31 21.12 -2.01
CA LYS A 22 -9.00 21.77 -1.79
C LYS A 22 -7.84 20.79 -1.60
N SER A 23 -7.94 19.82 -0.68
CA SER A 23 -6.88 18.85 -0.40
C SER A 23 -6.56 17.96 -1.62
N THR A 24 -7.59 17.61 -2.40
CA THR A 24 -7.44 16.85 -3.65
C THR A 24 -6.66 17.64 -4.68
N ILE A 25 -7.02 18.90 -4.91
CA ILE A 25 -6.32 19.79 -5.86
C ILE A 25 -4.90 20.10 -5.37
N ALA A 26 -4.69 20.32 -4.07
CA ALA A 26 -3.36 20.52 -3.49
C ALA A 26 -2.43 19.34 -3.77
N THR A 27 -2.93 18.11 -3.62
CA THR A 27 -2.18 16.88 -3.88
C THR A 27 -1.78 16.79 -5.36
N CYS A 28 -2.72 17.03 -6.28
CA CYS A 28 -2.41 16.99 -7.71
C CYS A 28 -1.46 18.11 -8.14
N LEU A 29 -1.61 19.32 -7.59
CA LEU A 29 -0.68 20.43 -7.84
C LEU A 29 0.73 20.14 -7.34
N GLN A 30 0.86 19.54 -6.16
CA GLN A 30 2.16 19.13 -5.62
C GLN A 30 2.86 18.17 -6.58
N ILE A 31 2.13 17.17 -7.11
CA ILE A 31 2.65 16.20 -8.08
C ILE A 31 3.10 16.91 -9.37
N GLU A 32 2.26 17.77 -9.95
CA GLU A 32 2.57 18.46 -11.21
C GLU A 32 3.72 19.46 -11.09
N LEU A 33 3.80 20.19 -9.98
CA LEU A 33 4.93 21.09 -9.71
C LEU A 33 6.23 20.31 -9.47
N ALA A 34 6.18 19.20 -8.73
CA ALA A 34 7.33 18.33 -8.50
C ALA A 34 7.83 17.72 -9.83
N ARG A 35 6.93 17.28 -10.71
CA ARG A 35 7.28 16.79 -12.07
C ARG A 35 8.04 17.82 -12.89
N ARG A 36 7.79 19.11 -12.67
CA ARG A 36 8.50 20.23 -13.34
C ARG A 36 9.75 20.69 -12.59
N GLY A 37 10.21 19.92 -11.61
CA GLY A 37 11.43 20.18 -10.85
C GLY A 37 11.33 21.31 -9.84
N TYR A 38 10.13 21.60 -9.32
CA TYR A 38 9.92 22.53 -8.21
C TYR A 38 9.87 21.76 -6.89
N GLY A 39 10.64 22.21 -5.89
CA GLY A 39 10.46 21.76 -4.51
C GLY A 39 9.20 22.42 -3.93
N VAL A 40 8.24 21.60 -3.49
CA VAL A 40 6.92 22.06 -3.07
C VAL A 40 6.55 21.51 -1.70
N GLU A 41 6.23 22.43 -0.79
CA GLU A 41 5.68 22.10 0.53
C GLU A 41 4.15 22.25 0.55
N VAL A 42 3.44 21.37 1.26
CA VAL A 42 1.98 21.44 1.39
C VAL A 42 1.58 21.61 2.84
N LEU A 43 0.83 22.68 3.12
CA LEU A 43 0.22 22.95 4.42
C LEU A 43 -1.28 22.64 4.35
N ASP A 44 -1.64 21.40 4.64
CA ASP A 44 -3.04 20.96 4.76
C ASP A 44 -3.60 21.29 6.16
N GLY A 45 -4.86 21.74 6.20
CA GLY A 45 -5.57 22.07 7.44
C GLY A 45 -5.57 20.97 8.51
N ASP A 46 -5.56 19.68 8.15
CA ASP A 46 -5.50 18.58 9.13
C ASP A 46 -4.10 18.47 9.78
N VAL A 47 -3.04 18.68 9.00
CA VAL A 47 -1.64 18.64 9.48
C VAL A 47 -1.35 19.88 10.33
N VAL A 48 -1.76 21.05 9.86
CA VAL A 48 -1.60 22.32 10.57
C VAL A 48 -2.33 22.29 11.92
N ARG A 49 -3.57 21.78 11.97
CA ARG A 49 -4.34 21.69 13.23
C ARG A 49 -3.69 20.78 14.27
N ARG A 50 -3.01 19.72 13.85
CA ARG A 50 -2.32 18.80 14.77
C ARG A 50 -1.04 19.38 15.36
N HIS A 51 -0.28 20.15 14.58
CA HIS A 51 1.10 20.51 14.94
C HIS A 51 1.31 22.00 15.23
N LEU A 52 0.65 22.89 14.50
CA LEU A 52 0.88 24.35 14.58
C LEU A 52 -0.24 25.10 15.31
N SER A 53 -1.46 24.56 15.23
CA SER A 53 -2.68 25.21 15.72
C SER A 53 -3.39 24.38 16.80
N LYS A 54 -2.64 23.52 17.51
CA LYS A 54 -3.17 22.69 18.59
C LYS A 54 -3.79 23.59 19.68
N GLY A 55 -5.07 23.36 19.99
CA GLY A 55 -5.81 24.12 21.01
C GLY A 55 -6.69 25.24 20.47
N LEU A 56 -6.61 25.59 19.17
CA LEU A 56 -7.56 26.52 18.54
C LEU A 56 -8.89 25.82 18.25
N GLY A 57 -9.99 26.43 18.67
CA GLY A 57 -11.35 25.95 18.48
C GLY A 57 -11.93 26.34 17.11
N PHE A 58 -13.22 26.67 17.10
CA PHE A 58 -13.98 26.99 15.89
C PHE A 58 -14.49 28.43 15.86
N SER A 59 -14.16 29.27 16.85
CA SER A 59 -14.51 30.69 16.86
C SER A 59 -13.87 31.44 15.69
N ARG A 60 -14.40 32.62 15.40
CA ARG A 60 -13.83 33.50 14.37
C ARG A 60 -12.38 33.85 14.68
N GLU A 61 -12.09 34.20 15.93
CA GLU A 61 -10.74 34.58 16.39
C GLU A 61 -9.75 33.42 16.23
N ASP A 62 -10.17 32.20 16.58
CA ASP A 62 -9.33 31.00 16.45
C ASP A 62 -9.07 30.64 14.98
N ARG A 63 -10.06 30.86 14.10
CA ARG A 63 -9.88 30.68 12.66
C ARG A 63 -8.91 31.70 12.09
N ASP A 64 -9.07 32.97 12.48
CA ASP A 64 -8.21 34.04 12.04
C ASP A 64 -6.76 33.79 12.47
N GLU A 65 -6.56 33.39 13.73
CA GLU A 65 -5.25 33.03 14.25
C GLU A 65 -4.65 31.81 13.51
N ASN A 66 -5.45 30.78 13.22
CA ASN A 66 -5.00 29.65 12.43
C ASN A 66 -4.55 30.07 11.02
N ILE A 67 -5.28 30.98 10.37
CA ILE A 67 -4.90 31.51 9.05
C ILE A 67 -3.60 32.34 9.14
N ARG A 68 -3.45 33.19 10.17
CA ARG A 68 -2.20 33.97 10.37
C ARG A 68 -0.99 33.07 10.60
N ARG A 69 -1.14 31.96 11.33
CA ARG A 69 -0.07 30.97 11.53
C ARG A 69 0.33 30.26 10.25
N ILE A 70 -0.65 29.83 9.45
CA ILE A 70 -0.38 29.26 8.12
C ILE A 70 0.34 30.29 7.25
N ALA A 71 -0.15 31.54 7.24
CA ALA A 71 0.42 32.62 6.45
C ALA A 71 1.88 32.91 6.85
N PHE A 72 2.21 32.90 8.14
CA PHE A 72 3.58 33.05 8.62
C PHE A 72 4.52 31.97 8.08
N VAL A 73 4.12 30.70 8.13
CA VAL A 73 4.93 29.60 7.58
C VAL A 73 5.07 29.72 6.06
N CYS A 74 3.97 30.01 5.36
CA CYS A 74 3.99 30.27 3.92
C CYS A 74 4.94 31.42 3.54
N GLN A 75 4.92 32.51 4.32
CA GLN A 75 5.80 33.66 4.11
C GLN A 75 7.27 33.27 4.20
N LEU A 76 7.65 32.45 5.19
CA LEU A 76 9.05 32.00 5.36
C LEU A 76 9.52 31.17 4.15
N ILE A 77 8.68 30.22 3.69
CA ILE A 77 9.02 29.34 2.55
C ILE A 77 9.10 30.16 1.26
N THR A 78 8.10 31.01 1.01
CA THR A 78 8.04 31.87 -0.18
C THR A 78 9.21 32.84 -0.25
N ARG A 79 9.63 33.40 0.90
CA ARG A 79 10.82 34.27 1.00
C ARG A 79 12.11 33.53 0.65
N GLN A 80 12.22 32.24 0.99
CA GLN A 80 13.35 31.38 0.62
C GLN A 80 13.26 30.85 -0.82
N ARG A 81 12.39 31.46 -1.64
CA ARG A 81 12.15 31.09 -3.04
C ARG A 81 11.53 29.69 -3.22
N GLY A 82 10.94 29.12 -2.18
CA GLY A 82 10.20 27.87 -2.24
C GLY A 82 8.79 28.05 -2.80
N VAL A 83 8.21 26.95 -3.29
CA VAL A 83 6.79 26.87 -3.64
C VAL A 83 6.05 26.23 -2.47
N VAL A 84 4.98 26.85 -2.01
CA VAL A 84 4.15 26.30 -0.92
C VAL A 84 2.69 26.33 -1.31
N ILE A 85 1.98 25.23 -1.06
CA ILE A 85 0.54 25.11 -1.28
C ILE A 85 -0.14 25.11 0.10
N ALA A 86 -0.98 26.11 0.36
CA ALA A 86 -1.81 26.15 1.56
C ALA A 86 -3.24 25.71 1.21
N ALA A 87 -3.73 24.66 1.85
CA ALA A 87 -5.10 24.18 1.67
C ALA A 87 -5.91 24.43 2.94
N ALA A 88 -6.54 25.61 3.01
CA ALA A 88 -7.31 26.06 4.18
C ALA A 88 -8.73 26.46 3.79
N ILE A 89 -9.68 26.40 4.74
CA ILE A 89 -11.02 26.95 4.49
C ILE A 89 -10.94 28.47 4.35
N SER A 90 -10.18 29.14 5.23
CA SER A 90 -9.94 30.59 5.24
C SER A 90 -11.17 31.43 4.87
N PRO A 91 -12.25 31.38 5.66
CA PRO A 91 -13.57 31.83 5.22
C PRO A 91 -13.71 33.35 5.01
N TYR A 92 -12.96 34.16 5.75
CA TYR A 92 -13.10 35.63 5.73
C TYR A 92 -12.13 36.31 4.76
N ARG A 93 -12.61 37.27 3.98
CA ARG A 93 -11.80 38.02 3.00
C ARG A 93 -10.69 38.81 3.66
N VAL A 94 -10.99 39.45 4.79
CA VAL A 94 -10.03 40.29 5.54
C VAL A 94 -8.78 39.48 5.89
N THR A 95 -8.95 38.29 6.44
CA THR A 95 -7.85 37.43 6.88
C THR A 95 -7.03 36.87 5.71
N ARG A 96 -7.69 36.59 4.58
CA ARG A 96 -6.98 36.22 3.33
C ARG A 96 -6.19 37.41 2.77
N ALA A 97 -6.72 38.63 2.86
CA ALA A 97 -6.01 39.84 2.45
C ALA A 97 -4.79 40.12 3.37
N GLU A 98 -4.90 39.90 4.68
CA GLU A 98 -3.76 39.93 5.62
C GLU A 98 -2.68 38.91 5.22
N ALA A 99 -3.07 37.66 4.93
CA ALA A 99 -2.16 36.62 4.46
C ALA A 99 -1.45 37.00 3.16
N ARG A 100 -2.21 37.48 2.16
CA ARG A 100 -1.69 37.98 0.88
C ARG A 100 -0.66 39.10 1.09
N ASN A 101 -0.99 40.10 1.91
CA ASN A 101 -0.13 41.25 2.17
C ASN A 101 1.18 40.86 2.89
N SER A 102 1.11 39.92 3.84
CA SER A 102 2.29 39.46 4.57
C SER A 102 3.21 38.57 3.73
N ILE A 103 2.66 37.69 2.89
CA ILE A 103 3.43 36.73 2.09
C ILE A 103 4.07 37.40 0.85
N GLY A 104 3.36 38.31 0.18
CA GLY A 104 3.82 38.96 -1.04
C GLY A 104 3.52 38.12 -2.29
N ASN A 105 4.40 37.20 -2.70
CA ASN A 105 4.18 36.36 -3.88
C ASN A 105 3.08 35.32 -3.58
N PHE A 106 1.84 35.70 -3.87
CA PHE A 106 0.64 34.99 -3.44
C PHE A 106 -0.33 34.80 -4.60
N VAL A 107 -0.84 33.58 -4.77
CA VAL A 107 -1.83 33.22 -5.78
C VAL A 107 -3.03 32.61 -5.07
N GLU A 108 -4.13 33.36 -5.02
CA GLU A 108 -5.38 32.90 -4.42
C GLU A 108 -6.17 32.08 -5.43
N VAL A 109 -6.37 30.81 -5.09
CA VAL A 109 -7.17 29.87 -5.87
C VAL A 109 -8.49 29.68 -5.14
N TYR A 110 -9.56 30.20 -5.72
CA TYR A 110 -10.90 29.94 -5.24
C TYR A 110 -11.38 28.58 -5.75
N VAL A 111 -11.38 27.60 -4.86
CA VAL A 111 -11.95 26.27 -5.10
C VAL A 111 -13.46 26.37 -4.86
N ARG A 112 -14.18 26.70 -5.94
CA ARG A 112 -15.62 26.94 -5.93
C ARG A 112 -16.36 25.60 -6.04
N CYS A 113 -17.35 25.45 -5.17
CA CYS A 113 -18.26 24.33 -5.11
C CYS A 113 -19.57 24.87 -4.51
N PRO A 114 -20.74 24.59 -5.10
CA PRO A 114 -22.03 24.90 -4.49
C PRO A 114 -22.13 24.27 -3.09
N LEU A 115 -22.81 24.96 -2.17
CA LEU A 115 -22.94 24.48 -0.79
C LEU A 115 -23.68 23.14 -0.74
N GLU A 116 -24.72 22.99 -1.54
CA GLU A 116 -25.53 21.77 -1.65
C GLU A 116 -24.66 20.58 -2.07
N GLU A 117 -23.76 20.80 -3.04
CA GLU A 117 -22.84 19.79 -3.52
C GLU A 117 -21.76 19.46 -2.49
N ALA A 118 -21.25 20.46 -1.75
CA ALA A 118 -20.34 20.25 -0.64
C ALA A 118 -20.97 19.43 0.51
N ILE A 119 -22.24 19.70 0.83
CA ILE A 119 -23.04 18.93 1.81
C ILE A 119 -23.28 17.51 1.28
N ARG A 120 -23.60 17.34 0.00
CA ARG A 120 -23.81 16.00 -0.60
C ARG A 120 -22.55 15.14 -0.54
N ARG A 121 -21.38 15.74 -0.78
CA ARG A 121 -20.08 15.03 -0.75
C ARG A 121 -19.68 14.60 0.66
N ASP A 122 -19.87 15.49 1.63
CA ASP A 122 -19.49 15.40 3.05
C ASP A 122 -18.54 14.24 3.45
N PRO A 123 -17.30 14.21 2.91
CA PRO A 123 -16.42 13.06 3.01
C PRO A 123 -15.94 12.77 4.44
N LYS A 124 -16.12 13.73 5.36
CA LYS A 124 -15.72 13.65 6.77
C LYS A 124 -16.93 13.69 7.73
N GLY A 125 -18.16 13.66 7.20
CA GLY A 125 -19.38 13.75 8.01
C GLY A 125 -19.54 15.07 8.77
N LEU A 126 -18.81 16.13 8.40
CA LEU A 126 -18.78 17.40 9.14
C LEU A 126 -20.03 18.24 8.87
N TYR A 127 -20.55 18.24 7.64
CA TYR A 127 -21.81 18.91 7.33
C TYR A 127 -22.99 18.22 8.00
N ALA A 128 -23.03 16.88 8.01
CA ALA A 128 -24.06 16.12 8.71
C ALA A 128 -24.10 16.44 10.21
N ARG A 129 -22.93 16.57 10.85
CA ARG A 129 -22.81 16.96 12.27
C ARG A 129 -23.18 18.42 12.51
N ALA A 130 -22.78 19.33 11.62
CA ALA A 130 -23.14 20.74 11.71
C ALA A 130 -24.65 20.97 11.57
N LEU A 131 -25.31 20.27 10.63
CA LEU A 131 -26.75 20.32 10.42
C LEU A 131 -27.55 19.79 11.62
N ARG A 132 -26.99 18.85 12.39
CA ARG A 132 -27.56 18.38 13.67
C ARG A 132 -27.25 19.29 14.86
N GLY A 133 -26.56 20.41 14.65
CA GLY A 133 -26.20 21.37 15.69
C GLY A 133 -25.04 20.94 16.60
N GLU A 134 -24.34 19.85 16.26
CA GLU A 134 -23.20 19.34 17.04
C GLU A 134 -21.93 20.19 16.86
N ILE A 135 -21.82 20.88 15.72
CA ILE A 135 -20.70 21.79 15.42
C ILE A 135 -21.26 23.19 15.26
N LYS A 136 -20.96 24.05 16.25
CA LYS A 136 -21.34 25.47 16.20
C LYS A 136 -20.45 26.23 15.22
N ASP A 137 -21.01 27.31 14.66
CA ASP A 137 -20.33 28.26 13.78
C ASP A 137 -19.67 27.61 12.54
N PHE A 138 -20.24 26.56 11.97
CA PHE A 138 -19.65 25.83 10.84
C PHE A 138 -19.76 26.64 9.54
N THR A 139 -18.62 26.83 8.85
CA THR A 139 -18.55 27.60 7.61
C THR A 139 -19.48 27.04 6.53
N GLY A 140 -20.36 27.89 6.01
CA GLY A 140 -21.37 27.55 5.00
C GLY A 140 -22.70 27.10 5.59
N ILE A 141 -22.81 26.89 6.92
CA ILE A 141 -24.07 26.57 7.60
C ILE A 141 -24.44 27.68 8.59
N SER A 142 -23.67 27.82 9.67
CA SER A 142 -23.92 28.79 10.75
C SER A 142 -22.91 29.94 10.81
N ASP A 143 -21.84 29.88 10.01
CA ASP A 143 -20.85 30.95 9.81
C ASP A 143 -20.66 31.18 8.30
N PRO A 144 -20.57 32.42 7.80
CA PRO A 144 -20.48 32.69 6.37
C PRO A 144 -19.13 32.27 5.77
N TYR A 145 -19.16 31.89 4.49
CA TYR A 145 -17.98 31.87 3.64
C TYR A 145 -18.02 33.09 2.72
N GLU A 146 -17.05 34.00 2.87
CA GLU A 146 -16.94 35.17 2.02
C GLU A 146 -16.10 34.82 0.79
N ALA A 147 -16.75 34.62 -0.36
CA ALA A 147 -16.05 34.30 -1.60
C ALA A 147 -15.02 35.40 -1.97
N PRO A 148 -13.82 35.02 -2.46
CA PRO A 148 -12.85 36.00 -2.96
C PRO A 148 -13.45 36.82 -4.11
N GLU A 149 -13.26 38.15 -4.07
CA GLU A 149 -13.76 39.05 -5.12
C GLU A 149 -12.82 39.09 -6.34
N HIS A 150 -11.51 38.98 -6.09
CA HIS A 150 -10.47 39.04 -7.12
C HIS A 150 -9.42 37.93 -6.96
N PRO A 151 -9.81 36.65 -6.98
CA PRO A 151 -8.85 35.55 -6.95
C PRO A 151 -8.06 35.50 -8.26
N GLU A 152 -6.79 35.10 -8.21
CA GLU A 152 -5.99 34.87 -9.41
C GLU A 152 -6.51 33.69 -10.25
N VAL A 153 -7.16 32.71 -9.59
CA VAL A 153 -7.75 31.52 -10.23
C VAL A 153 -9.08 31.16 -9.57
N VAL A 154 -10.07 30.78 -10.38
CA VAL A 154 -11.29 30.08 -9.92
C VAL A 154 -11.33 28.71 -10.57
N VAL A 155 -11.60 27.67 -9.77
CA VAL A 155 -11.85 26.30 -10.25
C VAL A 155 -13.21 25.82 -9.75
N ASP A 156 -14.01 25.26 -10.66
CA ASP A 156 -15.40 24.87 -10.46
C ASP A 156 -15.51 23.35 -10.28
N THR A 157 -15.32 22.89 -9.06
CA THR A 157 -15.15 21.45 -8.77
C THR A 157 -16.42 20.61 -8.90
N ASP A 158 -17.58 21.22 -9.10
CA ASP A 158 -18.84 20.57 -9.46
C ASP A 158 -18.97 20.34 -10.97
N ARG A 159 -18.16 21.03 -11.79
CA ARG A 159 -18.23 21.00 -13.26
C ARG A 159 -16.94 20.57 -13.93
N GLN A 160 -15.83 20.61 -13.19
CA GLN A 160 -14.49 20.30 -13.65
C GLN A 160 -14.00 19.05 -12.94
N THR A 161 -13.32 18.20 -13.69
CA THR A 161 -12.50 17.14 -13.13
C THR A 161 -11.33 17.72 -12.32
N VAL A 162 -10.73 16.88 -11.47
CA VAL A 162 -9.53 17.26 -10.71
C VAL A 162 -8.38 17.63 -11.65
N ALA A 163 -8.22 16.91 -12.76
CA ALA A 163 -7.18 17.15 -13.74
C ALA A 163 -7.33 18.53 -14.42
N GLU A 164 -8.56 18.87 -14.84
CA GLU A 164 -8.86 20.19 -15.43
C GLU A 164 -8.60 21.32 -14.42
N SER A 165 -9.10 21.17 -13.19
CA SER A 165 -8.88 22.14 -12.11
C SER A 165 -7.39 22.36 -11.83
N THR A 166 -6.61 21.27 -11.80
CA THR A 166 -5.15 21.31 -11.59
C THR A 166 -4.46 22.01 -12.77
N ALA A 167 -4.82 21.68 -14.01
CA ALA A 167 -4.25 22.28 -15.20
C ALA A 167 -4.50 23.80 -15.27
N ILE A 168 -5.70 24.26 -14.90
CA ILE A 168 -6.05 25.69 -14.84
C ILE A 168 -5.15 26.45 -13.85
N VAL A 169 -4.91 25.87 -12.68
CA VAL A 169 -4.03 26.48 -11.68
C VAL A 169 -2.58 26.50 -12.16
N MET A 170 -2.07 25.38 -12.71
CA MET A 170 -0.71 25.29 -13.26
C MET A 170 -0.48 26.32 -14.39
N ALA A 171 -1.42 26.42 -15.33
CA ALA A 171 -1.37 27.40 -16.41
C ALA A 171 -1.37 28.85 -15.89
N THR A 172 -2.08 29.11 -14.79
CA THR A 172 -2.04 30.44 -14.16
C THR A 172 -0.69 30.72 -13.50
N LEU A 173 -0.09 29.74 -12.83
CA LEU A 173 1.24 29.92 -12.23
C LEU A 173 2.32 30.17 -13.29
N GLU A 174 2.21 29.53 -14.47
CA GLU A 174 3.03 29.86 -15.65
C GLU A 174 2.78 31.27 -16.15
N ARG A 175 1.52 31.65 -16.37
CA ARG A 175 1.12 32.97 -16.86
C ARG A 175 1.58 34.11 -15.95
N LEU A 176 1.58 33.88 -14.63
CA LEU A 176 2.05 34.84 -13.63
C LEU A 176 3.59 34.84 -13.47
N GLY A 177 4.30 33.98 -14.21
CA GLY A 177 5.76 33.92 -14.23
C GLY A 177 6.38 33.25 -12.99
N TYR A 178 5.59 32.50 -12.23
CA TYR A 178 6.11 31.68 -11.12
C TYR A 178 6.65 30.34 -11.61
N LEU A 179 6.08 29.81 -12.70
CA LEU A 179 6.58 28.63 -13.39
C LEU A 179 7.20 29.02 -14.72
N ALA A 180 8.25 28.28 -15.11
CA ALA A 180 8.76 28.34 -16.46
C ALA A 180 7.68 27.76 -17.40
N PRO A 181 7.40 28.39 -18.55
CA PRO A 181 6.52 27.82 -19.55
C PRO A 181 7.02 26.44 -19.95
N VAL A 182 6.11 25.49 -20.13
CA VAL A 182 6.47 24.19 -20.67
C VAL A 182 6.93 24.40 -22.12
N THR A 183 8.24 24.30 -22.34
CA THR A 183 8.81 24.26 -23.69
C THR A 183 9.02 22.81 -24.08
N ALA A 184 8.98 22.50 -25.37
CA ALA A 184 9.27 21.17 -25.87
C ALA A 184 10.62 20.61 -25.36
N ALA A 185 11.57 21.48 -25.00
CA ALA A 185 12.86 21.13 -24.40
C ALA A 185 12.78 20.73 -22.91
N SER A 186 11.85 21.28 -22.12
CA SER A 186 11.69 20.93 -20.69
C SER A 186 11.08 19.55 -20.45
N LEU A 187 10.41 18.98 -21.46
CA LEU A 187 9.85 17.62 -21.40
C LEU A 187 10.91 16.52 -21.64
N SER A 188 12.10 16.89 -22.14
CA SER A 188 13.19 15.95 -22.50
C SER A 188 14.29 15.86 -21.43
N ALA A 189 14.38 16.80 -20.50
CA ALA A 189 15.52 16.91 -19.57
C ALA A 189 15.39 16.05 -18.29
N ALA A 190 14.31 15.28 -18.12
CA ALA A 190 14.03 14.50 -16.91
C ALA A 190 14.54 13.04 -16.95
N ALA A 191 15.51 12.72 -17.81
CA ALA A 191 15.92 11.35 -18.11
C ALA A 191 17.44 11.05 -17.95
N ALA A 192 17.81 10.54 -16.77
CA ALA A 192 19.08 9.96 -16.25
C ALA A 192 20.45 10.65 -16.48
N PRO A 193 21.34 10.69 -15.46
CA PRO A 193 22.79 10.83 -15.66
C PRO A 193 23.45 9.44 -15.79
N ASP A 194 24.39 9.28 -16.72
CA ASP A 194 25.51 8.36 -16.54
C ASP A 194 26.83 9.14 -16.61
N VAL A 195 27.80 8.63 -15.85
CA VAL A 195 29.06 9.25 -15.47
C VAL A 195 30.09 9.03 -16.57
N GLY A 196 30.63 10.12 -17.14
CA GLY A 196 31.97 10.12 -17.72
C GLY A 196 32.14 10.67 -19.14
N GLY A 197 32.11 12.01 -19.27
CA GLY A 197 33.04 12.76 -20.12
C GLY A 197 32.75 12.90 -21.62
N GLY A 198 32.24 14.08 -22.01
CA GLY A 198 32.69 14.74 -23.23
C GLY A 198 31.73 14.79 -24.43
N VAL A 199 30.87 15.82 -24.42
CA VAL A 199 30.48 16.67 -25.57
C VAL A 199 29.79 16.03 -26.79
N GLN A 200 28.60 16.61 -27.07
CA GLN A 200 27.84 16.74 -28.32
C GLN A 200 26.77 15.69 -28.66
N ALA A 201 25.53 16.18 -28.66
CA ALA A 201 24.32 15.52 -29.12
C ALA A 201 23.95 16.01 -30.53
N THR A 202 23.48 15.08 -31.37
CA THR A 202 22.60 15.37 -32.51
C THR A 202 21.44 14.37 -32.52
N SER A 203 20.26 14.96 -32.61
CA SER A 203 18.90 14.43 -32.75
C SER A 203 18.66 13.51 -33.96
N VAL A 204 17.65 12.62 -33.88
CA VAL A 204 16.34 12.67 -34.61
C VAL A 204 15.67 11.28 -34.73
N LEU A 205 14.48 11.18 -34.09
CA LEU A 205 13.22 10.47 -34.41
C LEU A 205 13.15 8.94 -34.71
N GLY A 206 12.25 8.27 -33.97
CA GLY A 206 11.59 7.02 -34.41
C GLY A 206 10.72 6.33 -33.34
N ASP A 207 9.42 6.63 -33.35
CA ASP A 207 8.21 5.85 -33.01
C ASP A 207 8.28 4.47 -32.28
N ARG A 208 7.27 4.24 -31.39
CA ARG A 208 6.75 2.97 -30.79
C ARG A 208 7.16 2.53 -29.38
N ARG A 209 6.09 2.13 -28.65
CA ARG A 209 5.89 1.09 -27.62
C ARG A 209 6.79 1.05 -26.38
N ASP A 210 6.10 0.82 -25.26
CA ASP A 210 6.51 0.03 -24.09
C ASP A 210 8.02 -0.29 -24.00
N ASP A 211 8.74 0.37 -23.09
CA ASP A 211 9.60 -0.34 -22.16
C ASP A 211 10.24 0.54 -21.08
N ALA A 212 10.72 -0.18 -20.06
CA ALA A 212 11.28 0.19 -18.78
C ALA A 212 12.27 1.39 -18.69
N THR A 213 12.44 1.79 -17.42
CA THR A 213 13.59 2.44 -16.76
C THR A 213 13.64 3.96 -16.72
N GLN A 214 13.46 4.54 -15.51
CA GLN A 214 14.40 5.55 -14.98
C GLN A 214 14.27 5.81 -13.46
N ALA A 215 15.27 5.30 -12.74
CA ALA A 215 15.76 5.66 -11.40
C ALA A 215 14.75 6.15 -10.35
N THR A 216 13.98 5.19 -9.82
CA THR A 216 13.42 5.22 -8.47
C THR A 216 14.53 5.53 -7.46
N LEU A 217 14.30 6.46 -6.54
CA LEU A 217 15.11 6.52 -5.32
C LEU A 217 15.06 5.13 -4.63
N GLY A 218 16.17 4.40 -4.69
CA GLY A 218 16.55 3.25 -3.84
C GLY A 218 15.76 1.93 -3.89
N LEU A 219 14.44 1.92 -4.11
CA LEU A 219 13.57 0.80 -3.71
C LEU A 219 13.52 -0.44 -4.64
N GLY A 220 14.38 -0.51 -5.66
CA GLY A 220 14.37 -1.59 -6.66
C GLY A 220 13.12 -1.60 -7.57
N ALA A 221 13.26 -2.20 -8.75
CA ALA A 221 12.14 -2.37 -9.68
C ALA A 221 11.12 -3.39 -9.13
N PRO A 222 9.81 -3.21 -9.40
CA PRO A 222 8.81 -4.26 -9.20
C PRO A 222 9.19 -5.56 -9.91
N HIS A 223 8.59 -6.67 -9.48
CA HIS A 223 8.83 -7.94 -10.13
C HIS A 223 8.27 -7.95 -11.56
N GLY A 224 9.09 -8.38 -12.51
CA GLY A 224 8.82 -8.22 -13.95
C GLY A 224 8.98 -6.79 -14.49
N GLY A 225 9.62 -5.88 -13.75
CA GLY A 225 10.05 -4.56 -14.24
C GLY A 225 9.10 -3.41 -13.89
N SER A 226 7.79 -3.65 -13.87
CA SER A 226 6.77 -2.64 -13.54
C SER A 226 5.60 -3.24 -12.76
N LEU A 227 4.91 -2.41 -11.98
CA LEU A 227 3.67 -2.83 -11.31
C LEU A 227 2.55 -3.00 -12.35
N VAL A 228 1.90 -4.15 -12.33
CA VAL A 228 0.73 -4.47 -13.14
C VAL A 228 -0.51 -4.29 -12.27
N ASN A 229 -1.16 -3.13 -12.36
CA ASN A 229 -2.40 -2.85 -11.64
C ASN A 229 -3.60 -3.23 -12.52
N ARG A 230 -4.50 -4.06 -11.98
CA ARG A 230 -5.73 -4.52 -12.67
C ARG A 230 -7.00 -3.96 -12.05
N LEU A 231 -6.90 -3.09 -11.04
CA LEU A 231 -8.02 -2.33 -10.49
C LEU A 231 -8.51 -1.30 -11.52
N MET A 232 -9.81 -1.32 -11.80
CA MET A 232 -10.46 -0.36 -12.67
C MET A 232 -10.42 1.04 -12.04
N ALA A 233 -10.27 2.06 -12.88
CA ALA A 233 -10.54 3.43 -12.47
C ALA A 233 -12.04 3.61 -12.15
N ASN A 234 -12.36 4.53 -11.24
CA ASN A 234 -13.71 4.70 -10.71
C ASN A 234 -14.77 5.03 -11.78
N ASP A 235 -14.37 5.72 -12.84
CA ASP A 235 -15.19 6.03 -14.02
C ASP A 235 -15.48 4.77 -14.84
N ALA A 236 -14.44 4.00 -15.17
CA ALA A 236 -14.57 2.74 -15.91
C ALA A 236 -15.40 1.69 -15.14
N ALA A 237 -15.32 1.67 -13.80
CA ALA A 237 -16.12 0.75 -12.99
C ALA A 237 -17.64 1.04 -13.07
N GLY A 238 -18.02 2.31 -13.29
CA GLY A 238 -19.42 2.71 -13.49
C GLY A 238 -19.99 2.17 -14.81
N ASP A 239 -19.21 2.23 -15.89
CA ASP A 239 -19.62 1.74 -17.22
C ASP A 239 -19.88 0.22 -17.25
N TRP A 240 -19.20 -0.53 -16.38
CA TRP A 240 -19.40 -1.97 -16.24
C TRP A 240 -20.60 -2.34 -15.37
N HIS A 241 -21.16 -1.43 -14.56
CA HIS A 241 -22.18 -1.80 -13.58
C HIS A 241 -23.44 -2.41 -14.22
N GLU A 242 -23.85 -1.89 -15.38
CA GLU A 242 -24.98 -2.43 -16.15
C GLU A 242 -24.57 -3.66 -16.99
N GLN A 243 -23.39 -3.62 -17.62
CA GLN A 243 -22.93 -4.70 -18.51
C GLN A 243 -22.60 -5.99 -17.76
N VAL A 244 -22.10 -5.90 -16.53
CA VAL A 244 -21.67 -7.07 -15.74
C VAL A 244 -22.87 -7.94 -15.34
N ALA A 245 -24.06 -7.36 -15.18
CA ALA A 245 -25.28 -8.11 -14.88
C ALA A 245 -25.69 -9.07 -16.02
N GLU A 246 -25.31 -8.77 -17.27
CA GLU A 246 -25.62 -9.58 -18.45
C GLU A 246 -24.56 -10.64 -18.75
N LEU A 247 -23.39 -10.58 -18.11
CA LEU A 247 -22.33 -11.55 -18.31
C LEU A 247 -22.62 -12.86 -17.57
N PRO A 248 -22.14 -14.01 -18.09
CA PRO A 248 -22.08 -15.25 -17.33
C PRO A 248 -21.33 -15.01 -16.01
N GLN A 249 -21.90 -15.50 -14.91
CA GLN A 249 -21.34 -15.28 -13.57
C GLN A 249 -20.61 -16.51 -13.06
N VAL A 250 -19.41 -16.30 -12.52
CA VAL A 250 -18.64 -17.30 -11.78
C VAL A 250 -18.50 -16.81 -10.35
N ARG A 251 -19.04 -17.60 -9.41
CA ARG A 251 -18.85 -17.37 -7.98
C ARG A 251 -17.44 -17.79 -7.58
N ILE A 252 -16.73 -16.90 -6.89
CA ILE A 252 -15.40 -17.16 -6.38
C ILE A 252 -15.43 -17.34 -4.86
N ASP A 253 -14.56 -18.19 -4.34
CA ASP A 253 -14.36 -18.36 -2.90
C ASP A 253 -13.43 -17.28 -2.32
N ASP A 254 -13.27 -17.27 -0.99
CA ASP A 254 -12.49 -16.25 -0.29
C ASP A 254 -10.98 -16.33 -0.63
N PHE A 255 -10.51 -17.52 -1.04
CA PHE A 255 -9.13 -17.73 -1.49
C PHE A 255 -8.89 -17.07 -2.86
N ALA A 256 -9.71 -17.39 -3.85
CA ALA A 256 -9.67 -16.78 -5.17
C ALA A 256 -9.95 -15.28 -5.12
N ARG A 257 -10.78 -14.83 -4.17
CA ARG A 257 -11.01 -13.40 -3.90
C ARG A 257 -9.74 -12.69 -3.42
N SER A 258 -8.97 -13.32 -2.53
CA SER A 258 -7.68 -12.80 -2.04
C SER A 258 -6.67 -12.68 -3.19
N ASP A 259 -6.61 -13.70 -4.05
CA ASP A 259 -5.77 -13.67 -5.25
C ASP A 259 -6.22 -12.59 -6.25
N LEU A 260 -7.52 -12.46 -6.48
CA LEU A 260 -8.08 -11.41 -7.34
C LEU A 260 -7.72 -10.02 -6.81
N GLU A 261 -7.75 -9.80 -5.50
CA GLU A 261 -7.34 -8.51 -4.92
C GLU A 261 -5.86 -8.20 -5.16
N LEU A 262 -4.97 -9.19 -5.05
CA LEU A 262 -3.53 -9.01 -5.27
C LEU A 262 -3.15 -8.89 -6.75
N LEU A 263 -3.92 -9.53 -7.65
CA LEU A 263 -3.89 -9.23 -9.08
C LEU A 263 -4.38 -7.80 -9.35
N GLY A 264 -5.44 -7.38 -8.66
CA GLY A 264 -6.02 -6.05 -8.74
C GLY A 264 -5.04 -4.96 -8.36
N ASN A 265 -4.46 -5.02 -7.17
CA ASN A 265 -3.63 -3.94 -6.64
C ASN A 265 -2.16 -3.97 -7.12
N GLY A 266 -1.77 -4.98 -7.89
CA GLY A 266 -0.41 -5.18 -8.39
C GLY A 266 0.54 -5.90 -7.42
N GLY A 267 0.04 -6.44 -6.31
CA GLY A 267 0.80 -7.27 -5.39
C GLY A 267 1.35 -8.53 -6.05
N PHE A 268 0.66 -9.02 -7.09
CA PHE A 268 1.07 -10.18 -7.91
C PHE A 268 1.74 -9.84 -9.24
N SER A 269 2.25 -8.62 -9.40
CA SER A 269 3.05 -8.29 -10.60
C SER A 269 4.18 -9.32 -10.81
N PRO A 270 4.43 -9.78 -12.05
CA PRO A 270 3.91 -9.26 -13.32
C PRO A 270 2.59 -9.88 -13.82
N LEU A 271 1.89 -10.67 -13.00
CA LEU A 271 0.68 -11.34 -13.46
C LEU A 271 -0.43 -10.34 -13.83
N THR A 272 -1.10 -10.60 -14.96
CA THR A 272 -2.24 -9.81 -15.45
C THR A 272 -3.59 -10.46 -15.11
N GLY A 273 -3.59 -11.67 -14.57
CA GLY A 273 -4.78 -12.45 -14.23
C GLY A 273 -4.43 -13.88 -13.81
N PHE A 274 -5.41 -14.79 -13.90
CA PHE A 274 -5.24 -16.20 -13.55
C PHE A 274 -4.45 -16.93 -14.65
N MET A 275 -3.52 -17.79 -14.24
CA MET A 275 -2.53 -18.40 -15.12
C MET A 275 -3.12 -19.37 -16.14
N GLY A 276 -2.68 -19.23 -17.39
CA GLY A 276 -2.90 -20.22 -18.45
C GLY A 276 -2.07 -21.49 -18.25
N SER A 277 -2.36 -22.53 -19.04
CA SER A 277 -1.76 -23.86 -18.88
C SER A 277 -0.24 -23.89 -19.11
N ALA A 278 0.29 -22.96 -19.91
CA ALA A 278 1.74 -22.84 -20.15
C ALA A 278 2.47 -22.34 -18.91
N ASP A 279 2.02 -21.22 -18.33
CA ASP A 279 2.58 -20.67 -17.09
C ASP A 279 2.38 -21.65 -15.93
N TYR A 280 1.18 -22.23 -15.80
CA TYR A 280 0.86 -23.19 -14.75
C TYR A 280 1.85 -24.37 -14.72
N ARG A 281 2.10 -25.02 -15.86
CA ARG A 281 3.02 -26.16 -15.96
C ARG A 281 4.46 -25.77 -15.63
N GLN A 282 4.91 -24.62 -16.12
CA GLN A 282 6.27 -24.11 -15.88
C GLN A 282 6.49 -23.69 -14.42
N VAL A 283 5.47 -23.09 -13.79
CA VAL A 283 5.52 -22.70 -12.37
C VAL A 283 5.63 -23.94 -11.48
N ILE A 284 4.88 -24.99 -11.79
CA ILE A 284 4.95 -26.25 -11.08
C ILE A 284 6.32 -26.91 -11.26
N ALA A 285 6.80 -27.05 -12.49
CA ALA A 285 8.06 -27.73 -12.77
C ALA A 285 9.28 -26.96 -12.24
N ASP A 286 9.39 -25.68 -12.58
CA ASP A 286 10.66 -24.95 -12.51
C ASP A 286 10.57 -23.63 -11.72
N MET A 287 9.43 -23.34 -11.09
CA MET A 287 9.17 -22.07 -10.40
C MET A 287 9.38 -20.86 -11.31
N ARG A 288 9.00 -20.97 -12.59
CA ARG A 288 9.09 -19.90 -13.57
C ARG A 288 7.81 -19.80 -14.38
N LEU A 289 7.45 -18.58 -14.77
CA LEU A 289 6.47 -18.34 -15.83
C LEU A 289 7.05 -18.82 -17.17
N ALA A 290 6.20 -18.99 -18.18
CA ALA A 290 6.62 -19.46 -19.49
C ALA A 290 7.62 -18.51 -20.19
N ASN A 291 7.66 -17.23 -19.79
CA ASN A 291 8.66 -16.26 -20.25
C ASN A 291 10.00 -16.32 -19.48
N GLY A 292 10.16 -17.27 -18.55
CA GLY A 292 11.37 -17.45 -17.74
C GLY A 292 11.42 -16.64 -16.44
N THR A 293 10.47 -15.76 -16.19
CA THR A 293 10.42 -14.96 -14.94
C THR A 293 10.15 -15.88 -13.74
N VAL A 294 10.92 -15.76 -12.66
CA VAL A 294 10.68 -16.58 -11.45
C VAL A 294 9.30 -16.31 -10.86
N TRP A 295 8.54 -17.38 -10.63
CA TRP A 295 7.28 -17.36 -9.93
C TRP A 295 7.00 -18.74 -9.33
N PRO A 296 6.97 -18.90 -8.00
CA PRO A 296 7.06 -20.23 -7.37
C PRO A 296 5.72 -20.94 -7.15
N MET A 297 4.59 -20.26 -7.30
CA MET A 297 3.27 -20.76 -6.88
C MET A 297 2.18 -20.50 -7.93
N PRO A 298 1.33 -21.48 -8.28
CA PRO A 298 0.21 -21.24 -9.20
C PRO A 298 -0.80 -20.22 -8.63
N ILE A 299 -1.22 -19.26 -9.47
CA ILE A 299 -2.34 -18.34 -9.21
C ILE A 299 -3.45 -18.67 -10.20
N VAL A 300 -4.45 -19.43 -9.77
CA VAL A 300 -5.43 -20.08 -10.65
C VAL A 300 -6.84 -19.97 -10.08
N LEU A 301 -7.84 -20.00 -10.97
CA LEU A 301 -9.25 -20.02 -10.61
C LEU A 301 -9.89 -21.32 -11.08
N GLY A 302 -10.28 -22.20 -10.15
CA GLY A 302 -10.93 -23.46 -10.48
C GLY A 302 -12.44 -23.43 -10.30
N VAL A 303 -13.17 -24.02 -11.23
CA VAL A 303 -14.63 -24.13 -11.23
C VAL A 303 -15.09 -25.57 -11.51
N ALA A 304 -16.34 -25.86 -11.19
CA ALA A 304 -16.97 -27.12 -11.57
C ALA A 304 -17.11 -27.24 -13.10
N ASP A 305 -17.14 -28.47 -13.60
CA ASP A 305 -17.15 -28.76 -15.05
C ASP A 305 -18.40 -28.22 -15.76
N ASP A 306 -19.56 -28.26 -15.08
CA ASP A 306 -20.82 -27.73 -15.57
C ASP A 306 -20.79 -26.20 -15.70
N VAL A 307 -20.17 -25.52 -14.72
CA VAL A 307 -19.90 -24.07 -14.80
C VAL A 307 -18.99 -23.77 -15.99
N ALA A 308 -17.87 -24.49 -16.12
CA ALA A 308 -16.92 -24.28 -17.23
C ALA A 308 -17.52 -24.58 -18.62
N ALA A 309 -18.44 -25.54 -18.71
CA ALA A 309 -19.14 -25.87 -19.96
C ALA A 309 -20.05 -24.73 -20.45
N GLY A 310 -20.64 -23.96 -19.51
CA GLY A 310 -21.47 -22.80 -19.82
C GLY A 310 -20.69 -21.53 -20.24
N LEU A 311 -19.36 -21.55 -20.16
CA LEU A 311 -18.51 -20.40 -20.50
C LEU A 311 -17.83 -20.56 -21.86
N GLN A 312 -17.66 -19.46 -22.59
CA GLN A 312 -16.99 -19.44 -23.89
C GLN A 312 -15.65 -18.72 -23.79
N GLU A 313 -14.57 -19.34 -24.29
CA GLU A 313 -13.26 -18.69 -24.42
C GLU A 313 -13.33 -17.50 -25.38
N GLY A 314 -12.55 -16.46 -25.11
CA GLY A 314 -12.59 -15.16 -25.78
C GLY A 314 -13.72 -14.23 -25.33
N LYS A 315 -14.47 -14.58 -24.27
CA LYS A 315 -15.58 -13.77 -23.72
C LYS A 315 -15.31 -13.32 -22.29
N ASN A 316 -16.00 -12.27 -21.88
CA ASN A 316 -15.96 -11.76 -20.52
C ASN A 316 -16.88 -12.58 -19.61
N VAL A 317 -16.41 -12.81 -18.39
CA VAL A 317 -17.11 -13.52 -17.32
C VAL A 317 -17.09 -12.64 -16.09
N ALA A 318 -18.25 -12.44 -15.47
CA ALA A 318 -18.35 -11.71 -14.20
C ALA A 318 -17.86 -12.60 -13.05
N LEU A 319 -16.98 -12.08 -12.22
CA LEU A 319 -16.56 -12.72 -10.97
C LEU A 319 -17.39 -12.13 -9.84
N VAL A 320 -18.12 -12.99 -9.12
CA VAL A 320 -19.02 -12.58 -8.02
C VAL A 320 -18.62 -13.21 -6.70
N ASP A 321 -18.81 -12.47 -5.61
CA ASP A 321 -18.56 -12.98 -4.26
C ASP A 321 -19.72 -13.85 -3.74
N HIS A 322 -19.64 -14.25 -2.46
CA HIS A 322 -20.66 -15.06 -1.82
C HIS A 322 -22.01 -14.36 -1.63
N MET A 323 -22.05 -13.02 -1.72
CA MET A 323 -23.26 -12.20 -1.68
C MET A 323 -23.78 -11.88 -3.10
N ALA A 324 -23.25 -12.55 -4.13
CA ALA A 324 -23.54 -12.29 -5.54
C ALA A 324 -23.21 -10.86 -5.99
N GLN A 325 -22.31 -10.16 -5.28
CA GLN A 325 -21.84 -8.85 -5.73
C GLN A 325 -20.67 -9.03 -6.70
N SER A 326 -20.70 -8.26 -7.78
CA SER A 326 -19.62 -8.27 -8.76
C SER A 326 -18.36 -7.63 -8.21
N VAL A 327 -17.26 -8.38 -8.26
CA VAL A 327 -15.96 -7.96 -7.72
C VAL A 327 -14.90 -7.80 -8.81
N GLY A 328 -15.10 -8.44 -9.97
CA GLY A 328 -14.21 -8.32 -11.12
C GLY A 328 -14.78 -8.94 -12.38
N ILE A 329 -13.99 -8.84 -13.44
CA ILE A 329 -14.26 -9.45 -14.74
C ILE A 329 -13.04 -10.28 -15.12
N LEU A 330 -13.27 -11.50 -15.57
CA LEU A 330 -12.29 -12.35 -16.23
C LEU A 330 -12.54 -12.31 -17.74
N GLU A 331 -11.56 -11.84 -18.50
CA GLU A 331 -11.51 -12.05 -19.94
C GLU A 331 -10.96 -13.46 -20.18
N LEU A 332 -11.87 -14.43 -20.34
CA LEU A 332 -11.54 -15.86 -20.37
C LEU A 332 -10.74 -16.19 -21.63
N ALA A 333 -9.48 -16.56 -21.47
CA ALA A 333 -8.59 -16.92 -22.58
C ALA A 333 -8.51 -18.43 -22.81
N GLU A 334 -8.54 -19.23 -21.74
CA GLU A 334 -8.31 -20.67 -21.81
C GLU A 334 -9.04 -21.38 -20.66
N LYS A 335 -9.58 -22.58 -20.95
CA LYS A 335 -10.08 -23.55 -19.97
C LYS A 335 -9.23 -24.81 -20.06
N TYR A 336 -8.67 -25.27 -18.94
CA TYR A 336 -7.83 -26.46 -18.93
C TYR A 336 -7.97 -27.28 -17.64
N ARG A 337 -7.54 -28.53 -17.69
CA ARG A 337 -7.53 -29.43 -16.53
C ARG A 337 -6.12 -29.58 -15.98
N PRO A 338 -5.90 -29.32 -14.68
CA PRO A 338 -4.63 -29.53 -14.00
C PRO A 338 -4.44 -31.01 -13.62
N ASP A 339 -3.18 -31.41 -13.41
CA ASP A 339 -2.87 -32.63 -12.67
C ASP A 339 -2.68 -32.26 -11.19
N LEU A 340 -3.74 -32.47 -10.40
CA LEU A 340 -3.76 -32.09 -8.98
C LEU A 340 -2.73 -32.85 -8.15
N THR A 341 -2.40 -34.09 -8.52
CA THR A 341 -1.41 -34.90 -7.82
C THR A 341 -0.01 -34.37 -8.06
N VAL A 342 0.30 -34.02 -9.31
CA VAL A 342 1.59 -33.39 -9.66
C VAL A 342 1.70 -32.01 -9.00
N GLU A 343 0.65 -31.18 -9.01
CA GLU A 343 0.66 -29.90 -8.30
C GLU A 343 0.90 -30.09 -6.79
N ALA A 344 0.18 -31.01 -6.15
CA ALA A 344 0.36 -31.30 -4.73
C ALA A 344 1.82 -31.69 -4.42
N GLN A 345 2.35 -32.66 -5.17
CA GLN A 345 3.69 -33.16 -4.96
C GLN A 345 4.78 -32.11 -5.21
N GLU A 346 4.71 -31.37 -6.30
CA GLU A 346 5.77 -30.43 -6.68
C GLU A 346 5.73 -29.14 -5.85
N VAL A 347 4.53 -28.66 -5.53
CA VAL A 347 4.34 -27.39 -4.80
C VAL A 347 4.50 -27.59 -3.29
N TYR A 348 3.94 -28.66 -2.74
CA TYR A 348 3.88 -28.90 -1.29
C TYR A 348 4.80 -30.03 -0.81
N ARG A 349 5.51 -30.70 -1.72
CA ARG A 349 6.41 -31.85 -1.42
C ARG A 349 5.69 -33.06 -0.81
N THR A 350 4.37 -33.10 -0.92
CA THR A 350 3.53 -34.17 -0.39
C THR A 350 2.20 -34.20 -1.15
N THR A 351 1.60 -35.37 -1.25
CA THR A 351 0.22 -35.57 -1.75
C THR A 351 -0.77 -35.86 -0.61
N ASP A 352 -0.34 -35.66 0.63
CA ASP A 352 -1.16 -35.89 1.83
C ASP A 352 -2.28 -34.85 1.92
N ALA A 353 -3.54 -35.31 1.89
CA ALA A 353 -4.72 -34.47 1.96
C ALA A 353 -4.89 -33.74 3.31
N ASP A 354 -4.23 -34.21 4.37
CA ASP A 354 -4.21 -33.53 5.68
C ASP A 354 -3.34 -32.27 5.66
N HIS A 355 -2.43 -32.12 4.68
CA HIS A 355 -1.72 -30.87 4.46
C HIS A 355 -2.71 -29.79 3.98
N PRO A 356 -2.89 -28.66 4.69
CA PRO A 356 -3.93 -27.67 4.37
C PRO A 356 -3.90 -27.16 2.92
N GLY A 357 -2.70 -26.89 2.39
CA GLY A 357 -2.52 -26.48 1.00
C GLY A 357 -2.88 -27.55 -0.04
N VAL A 358 -2.62 -28.83 0.24
CA VAL A 358 -2.99 -29.95 -0.64
C VAL A 358 -4.50 -30.18 -0.56
N GLY A 359 -5.07 -30.11 0.64
CA GLY A 359 -6.52 -30.12 0.84
C GLY A 359 -7.23 -29.00 0.07
N ALA A 360 -6.65 -27.81 -0.01
CA ALA A 360 -7.16 -26.70 -0.83
C ALA A 360 -7.09 -27.01 -2.34
N VAL A 361 -5.99 -27.58 -2.83
CA VAL A 361 -5.85 -28.03 -4.23
C VAL A 361 -6.93 -29.04 -4.61
N HIS A 362 -7.23 -30.00 -3.72
CA HIS A 362 -8.27 -31.02 -3.99
C HIS A 362 -9.71 -30.51 -3.87
N LYS A 363 -9.95 -29.47 -3.06
CA LYS A 363 -11.27 -28.83 -2.96
C LYS A 363 -11.58 -27.89 -4.13
N ARG A 364 -10.55 -27.41 -4.83
CA ARG A 364 -10.67 -26.53 -5.99
C ARG A 364 -11.38 -27.26 -7.13
N GLY A 365 -12.17 -26.52 -7.91
CA GLY A 365 -12.87 -27.06 -9.07
C GLY A 365 -11.92 -27.70 -10.10
N PRO A 366 -12.34 -28.80 -10.77
CA PRO A 366 -11.49 -29.61 -11.65
C PRO A 366 -11.09 -28.93 -12.96
N THR A 367 -11.79 -27.86 -13.37
CA THR A 367 -11.46 -27.09 -14.57
C THR A 367 -10.98 -25.70 -14.17
N LEU A 368 -9.78 -25.33 -14.61
CA LEU A 368 -9.19 -24.01 -14.38
C LEU A 368 -9.57 -23.04 -15.48
N LEU A 369 -9.93 -21.83 -15.08
CA LEU A 369 -10.20 -20.68 -15.95
C LEU A 369 -9.00 -19.74 -15.93
N ALA A 370 -8.44 -19.46 -17.10
CA ALA A 370 -7.32 -18.55 -17.27
C ALA A 370 -7.69 -17.33 -18.09
N GLY A 371 -7.01 -16.22 -17.83
CA GLY A 371 -7.27 -14.99 -18.57
C GLY A 371 -6.90 -13.74 -17.80
N SER A 372 -6.99 -12.60 -18.50
CA SER A 372 -6.72 -11.30 -17.91
C SER A 372 -7.89 -10.90 -17.00
N VAL A 373 -7.59 -10.27 -15.86
CA VAL A 373 -8.64 -9.80 -14.94
C VAL A 373 -8.76 -8.29 -14.98
N LYS A 374 -9.94 -7.78 -14.64
CA LYS A 374 -10.16 -6.39 -14.24
C LYS A 374 -10.93 -6.40 -12.92
N VAL A 375 -10.43 -5.72 -11.91
CA VAL A 375 -11.01 -5.71 -10.56
C VAL A 375 -11.82 -4.44 -10.39
N MET A 376 -13.10 -4.55 -10.01
CA MET A 376 -14.00 -3.39 -9.99
C MET A 376 -13.79 -2.51 -8.76
N ARG A 377 -13.44 -3.12 -7.62
CA ARG A 377 -13.25 -2.42 -6.36
C ARG A 377 -12.28 -3.16 -5.45
N ARG A 378 -11.60 -2.40 -4.59
CA ARG A 378 -10.84 -2.97 -3.46
C ARG A 378 -11.82 -3.54 -2.44
N GLN A 379 -11.47 -4.66 -1.84
CA GLN A 379 -12.33 -5.36 -0.87
C GLN A 379 -11.77 -5.17 0.54
N VAL A 380 -11.74 -3.92 0.97
CA VAL A 380 -11.18 -3.55 2.26
C VAL A 380 -12.19 -3.86 3.36
N PRO A 381 -11.86 -4.71 4.36
CA PRO A 381 -12.73 -4.95 5.49
C PRO A 381 -12.92 -3.65 6.30
N PRO A 382 -14.14 -3.35 6.77
CA PRO A 382 -14.39 -2.18 7.59
C PRO A 382 -13.46 -2.09 8.81
N GLY A 383 -12.89 -0.92 9.06
CA GLY A 383 -11.97 -0.67 10.19
C GLY A 383 -10.51 -1.05 9.92
N LEU A 384 -10.20 -1.68 8.78
CA LEU A 384 -8.84 -2.04 8.38
C LEU A 384 -8.24 -1.09 7.33
N GLU A 385 -8.94 -0.03 6.94
CA GLU A 385 -8.58 0.86 5.85
C GLU A 385 -7.18 1.47 6.02
N ARG A 386 -6.81 1.82 7.26
CA ARG A 386 -5.50 2.40 7.56
C ARG A 386 -4.32 1.44 7.36
N TYR A 387 -4.55 0.13 7.39
CA TYR A 387 -3.51 -0.88 7.18
C TYR A 387 -3.54 -1.44 5.77
N TRP A 388 -4.61 -1.21 5.02
CA TRP A 388 -4.80 -1.83 3.70
C TRP A 388 -4.08 -1.02 2.63
N LEU A 389 -2.75 -1.03 2.64
CA LEU A 389 -1.95 -0.29 1.66
C LEU A 389 -1.70 -1.16 0.42
N SER A 390 -1.75 -0.55 -0.76
CA SER A 390 -1.35 -1.15 -2.03
C SER A 390 0.17 -1.02 -2.25
N PRO A 391 0.74 -1.79 -3.20
CA PRO A 391 2.14 -1.63 -3.61
C PRO A 391 2.54 -0.20 -4.00
N VAL A 392 1.64 0.54 -4.66
CA VAL A 392 1.88 1.94 -5.03
C VAL A 392 1.96 2.81 -3.78
N GLU A 393 1.05 2.59 -2.82
CA GLU A 393 0.98 3.36 -1.59
C GLU A 393 2.20 3.09 -0.69
N THR A 394 2.62 1.83 -0.50
CA THR A 394 3.80 1.53 0.31
C THR A 394 5.08 2.07 -0.31
N ARG A 395 5.26 1.91 -1.63
CA ARG A 395 6.42 2.47 -2.35
C ARG A 395 6.47 3.99 -2.22
N ARG A 396 5.33 4.67 -2.34
CA ARG A 396 5.24 6.13 -2.12
C ARG A 396 5.64 6.50 -0.70
N ILE A 397 5.09 5.83 0.31
CA ILE A 397 5.43 6.09 1.73
C ILE A 397 6.94 5.90 1.98
N PHE A 398 7.55 4.86 1.40
CA PHE A 398 8.99 4.64 1.55
C PHE A 398 9.81 5.78 0.91
N GLN A 399 9.40 6.27 -0.26
CA GLN A 399 10.04 7.41 -0.91
C GLN A 399 9.87 8.70 -0.10
N GLU A 400 8.67 8.98 0.40
CA GLU A 400 8.37 10.14 1.25
C GLU A 400 9.19 10.13 2.55
N ARG A 401 9.48 8.94 3.10
CA ARG A 401 10.36 8.76 4.26
C ARG A 401 11.84 8.77 3.92
N GLY A 402 12.21 8.85 2.64
CA GLY A 402 13.59 8.78 2.17
C GLY A 402 14.25 7.41 2.37
N TRP A 403 13.47 6.34 2.57
CA TRP A 403 13.99 4.99 2.72
C TRP A 403 14.49 4.47 1.37
N ARG A 404 15.75 4.04 1.33
CA ARG A 404 16.37 3.44 0.14
C ARG A 404 16.38 1.93 0.23
N THR A 405 16.54 1.40 1.44
CA THR A 405 16.55 -0.02 1.76
C THR A 405 15.42 -0.31 2.75
N VAL A 406 14.54 -1.22 2.37
CA VAL A 406 13.41 -1.64 3.20
C VAL A 406 13.41 -3.16 3.32
N VAL A 407 13.25 -3.65 4.55
CA VAL A 407 13.08 -5.07 4.83
C VAL A 407 11.62 -5.41 5.07
N GLY A 408 11.10 -6.44 4.40
CA GLY A 408 9.77 -6.97 4.65
C GLY A 408 9.79 -8.08 5.71
N PHE A 409 8.81 -8.07 6.61
CA PHE A 409 8.54 -9.16 7.55
C PHE A 409 7.12 -9.70 7.38
N GLN A 410 7.02 -10.94 6.91
CA GLN A 410 5.76 -11.70 6.84
C GLN A 410 5.46 -12.33 8.20
N THR A 411 4.20 -12.22 8.65
CA THR A 411 3.71 -13.02 9.77
C THR A 411 2.22 -13.30 9.64
N ARG A 412 1.76 -14.38 10.27
CA ARG A 412 0.34 -14.64 10.53
C ARG A 412 0.04 -14.77 12.03
N ASN A 413 1.09 -14.72 12.86
CA ASN A 413 1.01 -14.88 14.31
C ASN A 413 1.39 -13.57 15.00
N PRO A 414 0.96 -13.34 16.26
CA PRO A 414 1.51 -12.28 17.09
C PRO A 414 3.05 -12.28 17.10
N VAL A 415 3.65 -11.10 17.13
CA VAL A 415 5.12 -10.96 17.19
C VAL A 415 5.56 -11.17 18.64
N HIS A 416 6.24 -12.29 18.89
CA HIS A 416 6.90 -12.59 20.16
C HIS A 416 8.37 -12.13 20.13
N ARG A 417 9.09 -12.28 21.25
CA ARG A 417 10.45 -11.72 21.45
C ARG A 417 11.47 -12.20 20.41
N ALA A 418 11.39 -13.44 19.97
CA ALA A 418 12.21 -13.94 18.85
C ALA A 418 11.91 -13.25 17.50
N HIS A 419 10.64 -12.98 17.18
CA HIS A 419 10.27 -12.21 15.99
C HIS A 419 10.70 -10.74 16.12
N GLU A 420 10.55 -10.14 17.30
CA GLU A 420 11.03 -8.78 17.59
C GLU A 420 12.55 -8.68 17.39
N TYR A 421 13.31 -9.65 17.91
CA TYR A 421 14.77 -9.69 17.79
C TYR A 421 15.24 -9.69 16.33
N ILE A 422 14.69 -10.56 15.49
CA ILE A 422 15.11 -10.65 14.08
C ILE A 422 14.69 -9.41 13.28
N GLN A 423 13.53 -8.81 13.59
CA GLN A 423 13.11 -7.54 12.99
C GLN A 423 14.07 -6.41 13.35
N LYS A 424 14.44 -6.28 14.62
CA LYS A 424 15.40 -5.26 15.08
C LYS A 424 16.79 -5.48 14.51
N ALA A 425 17.28 -6.72 14.53
CA ALA A 425 18.58 -7.05 13.96
C ALA A 425 18.66 -6.76 12.45
N ALA A 426 17.59 -6.99 11.70
CA ALA A 426 17.52 -6.61 10.29
C ALA A 426 17.50 -5.08 10.12
N LEU A 427 16.71 -4.38 10.93
CA LEU A 427 16.54 -2.92 10.87
C LEU A 427 17.84 -2.14 11.11
N GLU A 428 18.82 -2.71 11.82
CA GLU A 428 20.16 -2.11 11.96
C GLU A 428 20.92 -1.96 10.63
N THR A 429 20.51 -2.68 9.59
CA THR A 429 21.22 -2.74 8.29
C THR A 429 20.44 -2.10 7.14
N VAL A 430 19.22 -1.62 7.40
CA VAL A 430 18.34 -1.02 6.39
C VAL A 430 17.66 0.24 6.90
N ASP A 431 17.09 1.04 6.01
CA ASP A 431 16.44 2.30 6.40
C ASP A 431 15.06 2.10 7.04
N GLY A 432 14.35 1.02 6.72
CA GLY A 432 13.01 0.79 7.25
C GLY A 432 12.52 -0.65 7.22
N LEU A 433 11.50 -0.91 8.03
CA LEU A 433 10.83 -2.21 8.17
C LEU A 433 9.36 -2.10 7.75
N LEU A 434 8.94 -2.94 6.81
CA LEU A 434 7.54 -3.21 6.54
C LEU A 434 7.10 -4.46 7.31
N LEU A 435 6.42 -4.28 8.44
CA LEU A 435 5.70 -5.35 9.13
C LEU A 435 4.41 -5.60 8.36
N HIS A 436 4.32 -6.77 7.72
CA HIS A 436 3.30 -7.04 6.72
C HIS A 436 2.50 -8.31 7.04
N PRO A 437 1.67 -8.33 8.10
CA PRO A 437 0.87 -9.49 8.46
C PRO A 437 -0.13 -9.91 7.38
N LEU A 438 -0.31 -11.22 7.21
CA LEU A 438 -1.33 -11.80 6.36
C LEU A 438 -2.68 -11.79 7.09
N VAL A 439 -3.72 -11.27 6.44
CA VAL A 439 -5.06 -11.11 7.01
C VAL A 439 -6.17 -11.75 6.17
N GLY A 440 -5.84 -12.39 5.04
CA GLY A 440 -6.79 -13.25 4.33
C GLY A 440 -6.98 -14.61 5.03
N GLU A 441 -7.58 -15.57 4.31
CA GLU A 441 -7.91 -16.88 4.85
C GLU A 441 -6.73 -17.56 5.55
N THR A 442 -6.96 -17.96 6.81
CA THR A 442 -6.03 -18.72 7.66
C THR A 442 -6.74 -19.95 8.22
N LYS A 443 -5.98 -20.94 8.66
CA LYS A 443 -6.54 -22.13 9.34
C LYS A 443 -7.34 -21.73 10.60
N ALA A 444 -8.33 -22.55 10.95
CA ALA A 444 -9.33 -22.25 11.99
C ALA A 444 -8.75 -22.02 13.40
N ASP A 445 -7.53 -22.48 13.68
CA ASP A 445 -6.88 -22.35 14.99
C ASP A 445 -5.95 -21.12 15.11
N ASP A 446 -5.89 -20.26 14.08
CA ASP A 446 -5.17 -18.98 14.11
C ASP A 446 -6.04 -17.87 14.75
N LEU A 447 -5.39 -16.89 15.39
CA LEU A 447 -6.07 -15.76 16.04
C LEU A 447 -6.77 -14.84 15.01
N PRO A 448 -7.92 -14.23 15.35
CA PRO A 448 -8.57 -13.23 14.50
C PRO A 448 -7.65 -12.08 14.09
N ALA A 449 -7.83 -11.57 12.87
CA ALA A 449 -6.97 -10.55 12.30
C ALA A 449 -6.91 -9.26 13.14
N GLU A 450 -8.04 -8.83 13.70
CA GLU A 450 -8.16 -7.66 14.59
C GLU A 450 -7.29 -7.77 15.85
N ILE A 451 -7.28 -8.95 16.49
CA ILE A 451 -6.48 -9.20 17.70
C ILE A 451 -5.00 -9.20 17.36
N ARG A 452 -4.63 -9.81 16.22
CA ARG A 452 -3.25 -9.80 15.73
C ARG A 452 -2.79 -8.38 15.41
N LEU A 453 -3.60 -7.59 14.72
CA LEU A 453 -3.29 -6.18 14.42
C LEU A 453 -3.09 -5.37 15.69
N ARG A 454 -3.96 -5.52 16.70
CA ARG A 454 -3.81 -4.87 18.00
C ARG A 454 -2.50 -5.26 18.70
N CYS A 455 -2.11 -6.53 18.65
CA CYS A 455 -0.82 -6.98 19.18
C CYS A 455 0.36 -6.29 18.46
N TYR A 456 0.28 -6.12 17.14
CA TYR A 456 1.32 -5.43 16.38
C TYR A 456 1.39 -3.95 16.71
N GLU A 457 0.25 -3.26 16.85
CA GLU A 457 0.22 -1.84 17.22
C GLU A 457 0.87 -1.60 18.57
N VAL A 458 0.45 -2.33 19.61
CA VAL A 458 1.02 -2.22 20.95
C VAL A 458 2.53 -2.42 20.93
N LEU A 459 3.00 -3.43 20.18
CA LEU A 459 4.43 -3.68 20.04
C LEU A 459 5.14 -2.53 19.33
N LEU A 460 4.64 -2.08 18.18
CA LEU A 460 5.31 -1.05 17.37
C LEU A 460 5.31 0.30 18.07
N GLU A 461 4.20 0.70 18.70
CA GLU A 461 4.07 2.00 19.39
C GLU A 461 5.02 2.13 20.57
N GLN A 462 5.22 1.04 21.32
CA GLN A 462 6.00 1.08 22.55
C GLN A 462 7.47 0.69 22.35
N TYR A 463 7.77 -0.16 21.38
CA TYR A 463 9.08 -0.82 21.26
C TYR A 463 9.84 -0.56 19.97
N PHE A 464 9.25 0.15 19.00
CA PHE A 464 9.90 0.52 17.75
C PHE A 464 9.86 2.04 17.52
N PRO A 465 10.90 2.62 16.90
CA PRO A 465 10.84 4.00 16.44
C PRO A 465 9.82 4.11 15.30
N SER A 466 8.74 4.86 15.52
CA SER A 466 7.62 5.00 14.57
C SER A 466 8.04 5.49 13.17
N SER A 467 9.13 6.25 13.10
CA SER A 467 9.74 6.72 11.86
C SER A 467 10.41 5.63 11.01
N GLN A 468 10.73 4.47 11.58
CA GLN A 468 11.46 3.37 10.91
C GLN A 468 10.60 2.14 10.60
N VAL A 469 9.33 2.15 10.99
CA VAL A 469 8.42 1.02 10.80
C VAL A 469 7.14 1.43 10.07
N LEU A 470 6.65 0.56 9.21
CA LEU A 470 5.34 0.66 8.58
C LEU A 470 4.58 -0.64 8.81
N LEU A 471 3.38 -0.54 9.37
CA LEU A 471 2.43 -1.64 9.48
C LEU A 471 1.46 -1.58 8.30
N SER A 472 1.36 -2.68 7.55
CA SER A 472 0.39 -2.86 6.47
C SER A 472 -0.18 -4.27 6.55
N ALA A 473 -1.43 -4.46 6.19
CA ALA A 473 -2.06 -5.77 6.10
C ALA A 473 -1.95 -6.31 4.67
N LEU A 474 -1.62 -7.60 4.52
CA LEU A 474 -1.56 -8.29 3.24
C LEU A 474 -2.84 -9.12 3.03
N PRO A 475 -3.68 -8.81 2.02
CA PRO A 475 -4.91 -9.56 1.72
C PRO A 475 -4.63 -10.89 1.00
N ALA A 476 -3.58 -11.62 1.40
CA ALA A 476 -3.24 -12.92 0.84
C ALA A 476 -3.88 -14.04 1.67
N ALA A 477 -4.20 -15.15 1.02
CA ALA A 477 -4.52 -16.41 1.70
C ALA A 477 -3.23 -17.22 1.94
N MET A 478 -3.12 -17.83 3.11
CA MET A 478 -1.96 -18.64 3.49
C MET A 478 -2.03 -20.03 2.81
N ARG A 479 -0.96 -20.44 2.11
CA ARG A 479 -0.92 -21.73 1.37
C ARG A 479 -0.23 -22.84 2.16
N TYR A 480 0.62 -22.48 3.10
CA TYR A 480 1.46 -23.40 3.88
C TYR A 480 2.41 -24.22 3.01
N ALA A 481 2.89 -23.66 1.87
CA ALA A 481 3.80 -24.32 0.94
C ALA A 481 5.28 -24.13 1.30
N GLY A 482 5.57 -23.81 2.57
CA GLY A 482 6.89 -23.76 3.16
C GLY A 482 7.94 -23.09 2.25
N PRO A 483 8.90 -23.83 1.70
CA PRO A 483 9.96 -23.27 0.87
C PRO A 483 9.49 -22.46 -0.34
N ARG A 484 8.57 -22.97 -1.16
CA ARG A 484 8.12 -22.23 -2.36
C ARG A 484 7.37 -20.95 -1.96
N GLU A 485 6.62 -21.01 -0.86
CA GLU A 485 5.91 -19.85 -0.34
C GLU A 485 6.86 -18.80 0.29
N ALA A 486 8.06 -19.18 0.74
CA ALA A 486 9.07 -18.22 1.18
C ALA A 486 9.55 -17.32 0.03
N ILE A 487 9.82 -17.91 -1.14
CA ILE A 487 10.13 -17.14 -2.37
C ILE A 487 8.91 -16.30 -2.76
N PHE A 488 7.71 -16.89 -2.74
CA PHE A 488 6.48 -16.19 -3.08
C PHE A 488 6.29 -14.93 -2.23
N HIS A 489 6.41 -15.08 -0.91
CA HIS A 489 6.33 -13.96 0.01
C HIS A 489 7.40 -12.90 -0.27
N ALA A 490 8.64 -13.28 -0.57
CA ALA A 490 9.69 -12.33 -0.93
C ALA A 490 9.33 -11.54 -2.20
N LEU A 491 8.87 -12.21 -3.27
CA LEU A 491 8.48 -11.56 -4.53
C LEU A 491 7.27 -10.63 -4.37
N VAL A 492 6.28 -11.04 -3.57
CA VAL A 492 5.17 -10.14 -3.21
C VAL A 492 5.72 -8.91 -2.49
N ARG A 493 6.62 -9.05 -1.51
CA ARG A 493 7.19 -7.89 -0.80
C ARG A 493 8.06 -7.01 -1.70
N LYS A 494 8.74 -7.59 -2.69
CA LYS A 494 9.41 -6.82 -3.74
C LYS A 494 8.41 -5.92 -4.46
N ASN A 495 7.23 -6.41 -4.83
CA ASN A 495 6.20 -5.56 -5.45
C ASN A 495 5.78 -4.42 -4.52
N PHE A 496 5.69 -4.65 -3.22
CA PHE A 496 5.41 -3.59 -2.22
C PHE A 496 6.59 -2.64 -1.94
N GLY A 497 7.75 -2.82 -2.58
CA GLY A 497 8.90 -1.92 -2.47
C GLY A 497 9.97 -2.37 -1.47
N CYS A 498 9.88 -3.59 -0.93
CA CYS A 498 10.94 -4.11 -0.09
C CYS A 498 12.15 -4.53 -0.95
N THR A 499 13.32 -4.07 -0.54
CA THR A 499 14.64 -4.47 -1.08
C THR A 499 15.19 -5.74 -0.43
N HIS A 500 14.74 -6.03 0.78
CA HIS A 500 15.17 -7.16 1.58
C HIS A 500 13.96 -7.90 2.16
N PHE A 501 14.12 -9.19 2.48
CA PHE A 501 13.05 -9.99 3.08
C PHE A 501 13.58 -10.94 4.14
N ILE A 502 13.02 -10.88 5.35
CA ILE A 502 13.41 -11.77 6.45
C ILE A 502 12.84 -13.16 6.20
N VAL A 503 13.70 -14.17 6.24
CA VAL A 503 13.32 -15.59 6.21
C VAL A 503 13.86 -16.26 7.46
N GLY A 504 12.94 -16.63 8.35
CA GLY A 504 13.27 -17.32 9.59
C GLY A 504 13.38 -18.83 9.43
N ARG A 505 13.40 -19.54 10.57
CA ARG A 505 13.21 -20.99 10.65
C ARG A 505 11.80 -21.36 10.21
N ASP A 506 11.67 -22.45 9.44
CA ASP A 506 10.37 -23.07 9.12
C ASP A 506 9.34 -22.07 8.53
N HIS A 507 9.84 -21.15 7.70
CA HIS A 507 9.03 -20.08 7.14
C HIS A 507 7.92 -20.66 6.26
N ALA A 508 6.68 -20.22 6.49
CA ALA A 508 5.48 -20.73 5.83
C ALA A 508 5.24 -22.25 5.96
N GLY A 509 5.93 -22.92 6.89
CA GLY A 509 5.73 -24.34 7.16
C GLY A 509 4.46 -24.64 7.95
N VAL A 510 4.09 -25.92 7.94
CA VAL A 510 2.99 -26.51 8.71
C VAL A 510 3.39 -27.92 9.14
N GLY A 511 3.03 -28.29 10.38
CA GLY A 511 3.33 -29.61 10.93
C GLY A 511 4.82 -29.94 10.84
N ASN A 512 5.13 -31.12 10.29
CA ASN A 512 6.49 -31.60 10.05
C ASN A 512 6.76 -31.89 8.56
N TYR A 513 6.01 -31.27 7.64
CA TYR A 513 6.13 -31.54 6.20
C TYR A 513 7.42 -30.99 5.56
N TYR A 514 8.08 -30.03 6.21
CA TYR A 514 9.27 -29.36 5.68
C TYR A 514 10.44 -29.45 6.67
N GLY A 515 11.66 -29.51 6.13
CA GLY A 515 12.87 -29.40 6.93
C GLY A 515 13.01 -28.01 7.55
N THR A 516 13.64 -27.96 8.72
CA THR A 516 13.76 -26.75 9.57
C THR A 516 14.28 -25.50 8.85
N TYR A 517 15.17 -25.65 7.86
CA TYR A 517 15.77 -24.55 7.09
C TYR A 517 15.52 -24.69 5.59
N ASP A 518 14.59 -25.54 5.16
CA ASP A 518 14.35 -25.75 3.72
C ASP A 518 13.85 -24.48 3.04
N ALA A 519 13.12 -23.63 3.78
CA ALA A 519 12.70 -22.33 3.30
C ALA A 519 13.84 -21.32 3.10
N GLN A 520 15.00 -21.55 3.70
CA GLN A 520 16.21 -20.76 3.44
C GLN A 520 16.99 -21.36 2.27
N ARG A 521 17.20 -22.68 2.29
CA ARG A 521 17.99 -23.41 1.27
C ARG A 521 17.40 -23.33 -0.13
N ILE A 522 16.08 -23.18 -0.27
CA ILE A 522 15.47 -23.07 -1.59
C ILE A 522 15.97 -21.84 -2.37
N PHE A 523 16.46 -20.81 -1.69
CA PHE A 523 17.05 -19.64 -2.32
C PHE A 523 18.44 -19.92 -2.92
N ASP A 524 19.14 -20.99 -2.52
CA ASP A 524 20.48 -21.34 -3.04
C ASP A 524 20.47 -21.63 -4.55
N GLY A 525 19.30 -22.01 -5.09
CA GLY A 525 19.09 -22.23 -6.53
C GLY A 525 18.73 -20.98 -7.33
N LEU A 526 18.67 -19.80 -6.70
CA LEU A 526 18.23 -18.55 -7.32
C LEU A 526 19.25 -17.43 -7.10
N THR A 527 19.46 -16.61 -8.11
CA THR A 527 20.39 -15.48 -8.03
C THR A 527 19.70 -14.19 -7.56
N GLU A 528 20.48 -13.20 -7.14
CA GLU A 528 19.93 -11.86 -6.85
C GLU A 528 19.30 -11.23 -8.11
N ALA A 529 19.81 -11.55 -9.31
CA ALA A 529 19.23 -11.08 -10.57
C ALA A 529 17.87 -11.73 -10.85
N ASP A 530 17.70 -13.01 -10.52
CA ASP A 530 16.41 -13.72 -10.65
C ASP A 530 15.32 -13.09 -9.75
N LEU A 531 15.69 -12.77 -8.52
CA LEU A 531 14.75 -12.34 -7.49
C LEU A 531 14.55 -10.83 -7.46
N GLY A 532 15.62 -10.03 -7.62
CA GLY A 532 15.61 -8.57 -7.41
C GLY A 532 15.20 -8.14 -6.00
N ILE A 533 15.29 -9.04 -5.02
CA ILE A 533 15.10 -8.80 -3.58
C ILE A 533 16.06 -9.71 -2.81
N ARG A 534 16.69 -9.17 -1.76
CA ARG A 534 17.73 -9.88 -0.98
C ARG A 534 17.11 -10.60 0.23
N PRO A 535 17.16 -11.94 0.32
CA PRO A 535 16.74 -12.62 1.52
C PRO A 535 17.72 -12.36 2.67
N MET A 536 17.20 -12.22 3.89
CA MET A 536 17.96 -12.13 5.14
C MET A 536 17.63 -13.35 5.99
N PHE A 537 18.58 -14.28 6.10
CA PHE A 537 18.39 -15.54 6.80
C PHE A 537 18.72 -15.42 8.28
N PHE A 538 17.73 -15.71 9.12
CA PHE A 538 17.91 -15.76 10.57
C PHE A 538 17.84 -17.20 11.08
N ASP A 539 18.75 -17.52 12.01
CA ASP A 539 18.73 -18.79 12.73
C ASP A 539 17.61 -18.79 13.79
N HIS A 540 17.35 -19.94 14.41
CA HIS A 540 16.37 -20.08 15.47
C HIS A 540 16.73 -19.18 16.66
N ALA A 541 15.97 -18.10 16.83
CA ALA A 541 16.12 -17.16 17.93
C ALA A 541 15.32 -17.60 19.15
N PHE A 542 15.90 -17.38 20.34
CA PHE A 542 15.31 -17.73 21.64
C PHE A 542 15.86 -16.79 22.72
N TYR A 543 15.15 -16.66 23.83
CA TYR A 543 15.71 -15.98 25.00
C TYR A 543 16.56 -16.98 25.80
N CYS A 544 17.80 -16.62 26.13
CA CYS A 544 18.66 -17.43 26.98
C CYS A 544 18.78 -16.81 28.36
N ARG A 545 18.42 -17.57 29.41
CA ARG A 545 18.46 -17.13 30.81
C ARG A 545 19.87 -16.77 31.29
N ARG A 546 20.89 -17.47 30.79
CA ARG A 546 22.30 -17.19 31.15
C ARG A 546 22.87 -15.99 30.40
N CYS A 547 22.51 -15.82 29.13
CA CYS A 547 22.87 -14.61 28.39
C CYS A 547 22.05 -13.39 28.84
N ALA A 548 20.95 -13.61 29.58
CA ALA A 548 19.98 -12.60 29.98
C ALA A 548 19.47 -11.77 28.80
N GLY A 549 19.18 -12.44 27.67
CA GLY A 549 18.79 -11.76 26.44
C GLY A 549 18.42 -12.70 25.30
N MET A 550 17.99 -12.08 24.20
CA MET A 550 17.73 -12.77 22.94
C MET A 550 19.04 -13.23 22.31
N ALA A 551 19.07 -14.47 21.85
CA ALA A 551 20.20 -15.05 21.15
C ALA A 551 19.71 -15.99 20.05
N SER A 552 20.66 -16.57 19.32
CA SER A 552 20.42 -17.69 18.40
C SER A 552 21.48 -18.75 18.61
N ARG A 553 21.38 -19.88 17.89
CA ARG A 553 22.42 -20.91 17.88
C ARG A 553 23.80 -20.41 17.43
N LYS A 554 23.85 -19.28 16.70
CA LYS A 554 25.09 -18.64 16.28
C LYS A 554 25.73 -17.76 17.34
N THR A 555 24.96 -17.30 18.33
CA THR A 555 25.40 -16.28 19.30
C THR A 555 25.31 -16.75 20.75
N CYS A 556 24.73 -17.92 21.02
CA CYS A 556 24.68 -18.55 22.34
C CYS A 556 25.15 -20.00 22.28
N GLY A 557 26.15 -20.33 23.10
CA GLY A 557 26.70 -21.70 23.25
C GLY A 557 26.13 -22.49 24.43
N HIS A 558 25.15 -21.94 25.16
CA HIS A 558 24.51 -22.67 26.26
C HIS A 558 23.55 -23.75 25.75
N ASP A 559 23.31 -24.77 26.56
CA ASP A 559 22.39 -25.84 26.25
C ASP A 559 20.91 -25.40 26.36
N SER A 560 20.02 -26.17 25.74
CA SER A 560 18.60 -25.83 25.63
C SER A 560 17.84 -25.69 26.95
N SER A 561 18.36 -26.21 28.07
CA SER A 561 17.71 -25.99 29.38
C SER A 561 17.71 -24.52 29.80
N ASN A 562 18.63 -23.72 29.25
CA ASN A 562 18.71 -22.29 29.49
C ASN A 562 17.86 -21.47 28.52
N HIS A 563 17.22 -22.10 27.52
CA HIS A 563 16.48 -21.41 26.45
C HIS A 563 14.99 -21.40 26.76
N VAL A 564 14.34 -20.24 26.60
CA VAL A 564 12.89 -20.08 26.69
C VAL A 564 12.31 -20.15 25.28
N ILE A 565 11.57 -21.24 25.01
CA ILE A 565 10.89 -21.49 23.74
C ILE A 565 9.50 -22.03 24.08
N LEU A 566 8.46 -21.37 23.58
CA LEU A 566 7.07 -21.82 23.71
C LEU A 566 6.49 -22.08 22.31
N SER A 567 5.90 -23.25 22.13
CA SER A 567 5.09 -23.57 20.96
C SER A 567 3.74 -22.86 21.01
N GLY A 568 3.09 -22.66 19.86
CA GLY A 568 1.74 -22.08 19.80
C GLY A 568 0.72 -22.86 20.64
N THR A 569 0.84 -24.19 20.69
CA THR A 569 0.00 -25.04 21.54
C THR A 569 0.23 -24.76 23.03
N GLN A 570 1.48 -24.62 23.47
CA GLN A 570 1.78 -24.25 24.86
C GLN A 570 1.24 -22.88 25.22
N VAL A 571 1.42 -21.88 24.33
CA VAL A 571 0.87 -20.53 24.54
C VAL A 571 -0.65 -20.57 24.71
N ARG A 572 -1.37 -21.31 23.85
CA ARG A 572 -2.83 -21.49 23.98
C ARG A 572 -3.22 -22.14 25.30
N MET A 573 -2.58 -23.25 25.67
CA MET A 573 -2.88 -23.93 26.94
C MET A 573 -2.63 -23.03 28.16
N MET A 574 -1.59 -22.18 28.13
CA MET A 574 -1.34 -21.21 29.20
C MET A 574 -2.45 -20.16 29.26
N LEU A 575 -2.85 -19.60 28.12
CA LEU A 575 -3.92 -18.60 28.03
C LEU A 575 -5.28 -19.17 28.48
N GLU A 576 -5.63 -20.39 28.06
CA GLU A 576 -6.85 -21.12 28.48
C GLU A 576 -6.89 -21.37 30.00
N ARG A 577 -5.74 -21.55 30.64
CA ARG A 577 -5.62 -21.73 32.09
C ARG A 577 -5.52 -20.42 32.87
N GLY A 578 -5.50 -19.28 32.18
CA GLY A 578 -5.26 -17.98 32.80
C GLY A 578 -3.84 -17.81 33.35
N GLU A 579 -2.87 -18.61 32.89
CA GLU A 579 -1.46 -18.49 33.24
C GLU A 579 -0.82 -17.30 32.49
N GLU A 580 0.12 -16.59 33.16
CA GLU A 580 0.82 -15.47 32.53
C GLU A 580 1.87 -15.96 31.53
N LEU A 581 1.90 -15.33 30.35
CA LEU A 581 2.96 -15.56 29.37
C LEU A 581 4.27 -14.90 29.85
N PRO A 582 5.41 -15.62 29.86
CA PRO A 582 6.64 -15.08 30.42
C PRO A 582 7.17 -13.90 29.57
N PRO A 583 7.72 -12.86 30.22
CA PRO A 583 8.26 -11.67 29.53
C PRO A 583 9.45 -11.99 28.61
N GLU A 584 10.14 -13.10 28.86
CA GLU A 584 11.18 -13.65 27.99
C GLU A 584 10.62 -14.14 26.65
N PHE A 585 9.34 -14.54 26.61
CA PHE A 585 8.67 -15.00 25.40
C PHE A 585 7.96 -13.88 24.66
N THR A 586 7.15 -13.06 25.33
CA THR A 586 6.39 -11.96 24.71
C THR A 586 6.40 -10.71 25.58
N ARG A 587 6.19 -9.53 25.00
CA ARG A 587 6.10 -8.29 25.79
C ARG A 587 4.86 -8.32 26.70
N PRO A 588 4.93 -7.83 27.94
CA PRO A 588 3.79 -7.84 28.87
C PRO A 588 2.52 -7.22 28.27
N GLU A 589 2.64 -6.10 27.57
CA GLU A 589 1.52 -5.38 26.97
C GLU A 589 0.90 -6.15 25.79
N VAL A 590 1.71 -6.95 25.08
CA VAL A 590 1.21 -7.88 24.07
C VAL A 590 0.53 -9.08 24.75
N ALA A 591 1.10 -9.60 25.85
CA ALA A 591 0.47 -10.66 26.64
C ALA A 591 -0.90 -10.24 27.17
N GLU A 592 -1.06 -9.00 27.64
CA GLU A 592 -2.33 -8.45 28.12
C GLU A 592 -3.42 -8.50 27.03
N VAL A 593 -3.08 -8.12 25.78
CA VAL A 593 -4.02 -8.21 24.65
C VAL A 593 -4.45 -9.66 24.41
N LEU A 594 -3.50 -10.61 24.45
CA LEU A 594 -3.78 -12.04 24.24
C LEU A 594 -4.62 -12.64 25.38
N THR A 595 -4.31 -12.30 26.63
CA THR A 595 -5.05 -12.74 27.81
C THR A 595 -6.45 -12.17 27.86
N ALA A 596 -6.63 -10.89 27.49
CA ALA A 596 -7.95 -10.27 27.39
C ALA A 596 -8.82 -11.01 26.37
N TYR A 597 -8.29 -11.29 25.18
CA TYR A 597 -9.00 -12.06 24.16
C TYR A 597 -9.34 -13.48 24.63
N ALA A 598 -8.39 -14.18 25.26
CA ALA A 598 -8.62 -15.54 25.75
C ALA A 598 -9.77 -15.60 26.77
N ARG A 599 -9.91 -14.59 27.64
CA ARG A 599 -11.03 -14.47 28.61
C ARG A 599 -12.38 -14.10 28.00
N GLU A 600 -12.42 -13.57 26.78
CA GLU A 600 -13.67 -13.27 26.07
C GLU A 600 -14.20 -14.50 25.34
N VAL A 601 -13.30 -15.41 24.94
CA VAL A 601 -13.64 -16.63 24.18
C VAL A 601 -13.90 -17.84 25.10
N HIS A 602 -13.28 -17.87 26.28
CA HIS A 602 -13.40 -18.92 27.29
C HIS A 602 -14.02 -18.37 28.57
#